data_AF-A0A355TBU6-F1
#
_entry.id   AF-A0A355TBU6-F1
#
_cell.length_a   1.000
_cell.length_b   1.000
_cell.length_c   1.000
_cell.angle_alpha   90.00
_cell.angle_beta   90.00
_cell.angle_gamma   90.00
#
_symmetry.space_group_name_H-M   'P 1'
#
loop_
_entity.id
_entity.type
_entity.pdbx_description
1 polymer ?
#
loop_
_entity_poly.entity_id
_entity_poly.type
_entity_poly.pdbx_seq_one_letter_code
_entity_poly.pdbx_strand_id
1 'polypeptide(L)' 'MTQQHQFDPVILREYDVRGTVDKNLKAVDALALGRAFGTMVLRAGGKRIVVGYDGRTHSPAFEAALV' A
#
# COMPACT_ATOMS: atom_id res chain seq x y z
N MET A 1 11.60 -16.60 2.02
CA MET A 1 12.41 -15.43 2.43
C MET A 1 11.48 -14.24 2.57
N THR A 2 11.42 -13.61 3.74
CA THR A 2 10.71 -12.35 3.93
C THR A 2 11.53 -11.26 3.22
N GLN A 3 11.07 -10.78 2.07
CA GLN A 3 11.68 -9.61 1.44
C GLN A 3 11.35 -8.39 2.31
N GLN A 4 12.38 -7.67 2.75
CA GLN A 4 12.22 -6.41 3.46
C GLN A 4 12.03 -5.31 2.43
N HIS A 5 10.85 -4.70 2.40
CA HIS A 5 10.55 -3.56 1.52
C HIS A 5 11.00 -2.27 2.18
N GLN A 6 11.68 -1.40 1.45
CA GLN A 6 12.10 -0.09 1.92
C GLN A 6 11.28 1.00 1.24
N PHE A 7 10.43 1.66 2.01
CA PHE A 7 9.69 2.84 1.56
C PHE A 7 10.61 4.07 1.58
N ASP A 8 10.34 5.04 0.71
CA ASP A 8 10.86 6.39 0.88
C ASP A 8 10.30 6.95 2.22
N PRO A 9 11.14 7.36 3.19
CA PRO A 9 10.65 7.84 4.48
C PRO A 9 9.66 9.01 4.36
N VAL A 10 9.77 9.82 3.31
CA VAL A 10 8.92 11.00 3.09
C VAL A 10 7.46 10.63 2.78
N ILE A 11 7.22 9.42 2.24
CA ILE A 11 5.84 9.00 1.95
C ILE A 11 5.12 8.46 3.19
N LEU A 12 5.84 8.12 4.27
CA LEU A 12 5.25 7.65 5.53
C LEU A 12 4.94 8.86 6.42
N ARG A 13 3.68 9.30 6.42
CA ARG A 13 3.23 10.45 7.20
C ARG A 13 2.55 9.99 8.48
N GLU A 14 2.27 10.94 9.37
CA GLU A 14 1.60 10.68 10.65
C GLU A 14 0.23 10.01 10.49
N TYR A 15 -0.52 10.39 9.44
CA TYR A 15 -1.91 9.97 9.25
C TYR A 15 -2.14 9.07 8.04
N ASP A 16 -1.24 9.03 7.06
CA ASP A 16 -1.38 8.22 5.85
C ASP A 16 -0.04 7.94 5.13
N VAL A 17 -0.12 7.19 4.03
CA VAL A 17 0.97 7.02 3.08
C VAL A 17 0.69 7.88 1.85
N ARG A 18 1.58 8.83 1.52
CA ARG A 18 1.36 9.75 0.41
C ARG A 18 2.64 10.25 -0.26
N GLY A 19 2.71 10.04 -1.58
CA GLY A 19 3.80 10.49 -2.44
C GLY A 19 3.35 10.88 -3.84
N THR A 20 4.33 11.14 -4.70
CA THR A 20 4.18 11.38 -6.13
C THR A 20 4.50 10.08 -6.88
N VAL A 21 3.57 9.64 -7.73
CA VAL A 21 3.73 8.44 -8.56
C VAL A 21 5.02 8.55 -9.40
N ASP A 22 5.73 7.43 -9.55
CA ASP A 22 7.01 7.26 -10.26
C ASP A 22 8.22 7.99 -9.66
N LYS A 23 8.00 8.95 -8.75
CA LYS A 23 9.07 9.64 -8.01
C LYS A 23 9.42 8.90 -6.73
N ASN A 24 8.48 8.83 -5.79
CA ASN A 24 8.68 8.25 -4.47
C ASN A 24 7.53 7.34 -4.02
N LEU A 25 6.55 7.11 -4.89
CA LEU A 25 5.47 6.16 -4.67
C LEU A 25 5.28 5.31 -5.93
N LYS A 26 5.44 3.99 -5.81
CA LYS A 26 5.43 3.04 -6.93
C LYS A 26 4.48 1.87 -6.62
N ALA A 27 4.13 1.08 -7.64
CA ALA A 27 3.26 -0.09 -7.47
C ALA A 27 3.83 -1.12 -6.46
N VAL A 28 5.15 -1.26 -6.39
CA VAL A 28 5.80 -2.14 -5.40
C VAL A 28 5.58 -1.69 -3.95
N ASP A 29 5.42 -0.38 -3.72
CA ASP A 29 5.06 0.16 -2.40
C ASP A 29 3.63 -0.22 -2.03
N ALA A 30 2.70 -0.15 -2.99
CA ALA A 30 1.32 -0.60 -2.77
C ALA A 30 1.26 -2.10 -2.41
N LEU A 31 2.01 -2.95 -3.12
CA LEU A 31 2.11 -4.37 -2.79
C LEU A 31 2.66 -4.62 -1.38
N ALA A 32 3.74 -3.93 -1.01
CA ALA A 32 4.32 -4.06 0.31
C ALA A 32 3.35 -3.59 1.41
N LEU A 33 2.64 -2.48 1.17
CA LEU A 33 1.65 -1.93 2.09
C LEU A 33 0.46 -2.88 2.26
N GLY A 34 -0.06 -3.44 1.17
CA GLY A 34 -1.16 -4.41 1.19
C GLY A 34 -0.82 -5.65 1.99
N ARG A 35 0.38 -6.22 1.79
CA ARG A 35 0.86 -7.37 2.57
C ARG A 35 1.05 -7.04 4.05
N ALA A 36 1.60 -5.86 4.36
CA ALA A 36 1.78 -5.42 5.74
C ALA A 36 0.43 -5.24 6.45
N PHE A 37 -0.48 -4.46 5.85
CA PHE A 37 -1.81 -4.19 6.42
C PHE A 37 -2.66 -5.47 6.51
N GLY A 38 -2.68 -6.29 5.45
CA GLY A 38 -3.36 -7.58 5.45
C GLY A 38 -2.85 -8.53 6.53
N THR A 39 -1.53 -8.55 6.78
CA THR A 39 -0.94 -9.33 7.88
C THR A 39 -1.41 -8.83 9.25
N MET A 40 -1.50 -7.51 9.44
CA MET A 40 -2.02 -6.92 10.68
C MET A 40 -3.49 -7.27 10.89
N VAL A 41 -4.32 -7.13 9.86
CA VAL A 41 -5.75 -7.49 9.92
C VAL A 41 -5.94 -8.97 10.22
N LEU A 42 -5.19 -9.86 9.56
CA LEU A 42 -5.25 -11.29 9.79
C LEU A 42 -4.89 -11.64 11.24
N ARG A 43 -3.84 -11.03 11.79
CA ARG A 43 -3.42 -11.23 13.19
C ARG A 43 -4.45 -10.72 14.19
N ALA A 44 -5.22 -9.69 13.82
CA ALA A 44 -6.34 -9.18 14.60
C ALA A 44 -7.64 -10.01 14.43
N GLY A 45 -7.60 -11.13 13.70
CA GLY A 45 -8.75 -12.00 13.44
C GLY A 45 -9.65 -11.57 12.30
N GLY A 46 -9.30 -10.49 11.58
CA GLY A 46 -10.01 -10.05 10.39
C GLY A 46 -9.76 -10.97 9.20
N LYS A 47 -10.77 -11.08 8.31
CA LYS A 47 -10.73 -11.99 7.15
C LYS A 47 -11.06 -11.30 5.82
N ARG A 48 -11.49 -10.05 5.86
CA ARG A 48 -11.98 -9.29 4.69
C ARG A 48 -11.57 -7.83 4.86
N ILE A 49 -11.14 -7.23 3.77
CA ILE A 49 -10.77 -5.81 3.68
C ILE A 49 -11.50 -5.26 2.45
N VAL A 50 -12.09 -4.07 2.59
CA VAL A 50 -12.67 -3.34 1.46
C VAL A 50 -11.62 -2.38 0.93
N VAL A 51 -11.43 -2.37 -0.38
CA VAL A 51 -10.52 -1.43 -1.06
C VAL A 51 -11.35 -0.49 -1.90
N GLY A 52 -11.00 0.79 -1.86
CA GLY A 52 -11.59 1.84 -2.68
C GLY A 52 -10.52 2.85 -3.07
N TYR A 53 -10.73 3.52 -4.19
CA TYR A 53 -9.82 4.54 -4.71
C TYR A 53 -10.61 5.69 -5.35
N ASP A 54 -9.98 6.85 -5.49
CA ASP A 54 -10.57 8.00 -6.18
C ASP A 54 -10.22 8.03 -7.68
N GLY A 55 -10.74 9.02 -8.40
CA GLY A 55 -10.65 9.11 -9.87
C GLY A 55 -9.26 9.45 -10.46
N ARG A 56 -8.14 9.13 -9.79
CA ARG A 56 -6.81 9.32 -10.37
C ARG A 56 -6.49 8.27 -11.43
N THR A 57 -5.71 8.65 -12.43
CA THR A 57 -5.29 7.79 -13.54
C THR A 57 -4.50 6.55 -13.08
N HIS A 58 -3.77 6.66 -11.98
CA HIS A 58 -2.96 5.56 -11.44
C HIS A 58 -3.71 4.68 -10.44
N SER A 59 -4.93 5.07 -10.03
CA SER A 59 -5.70 4.35 -9.01
C SER A 59 -5.94 2.88 -9.34
N PRO A 60 -6.36 2.50 -10.57
CA PRO A 60 -6.59 1.09 -10.89
C PRO A 60 -5.31 0.25 -10.82
N ALA A 61 -4.17 0.79 -11.26
CA ALA A 61 -2.89 0.08 -11.20
C ALA A 61 -2.40 -0.09 -9.75
N PHE A 62 -2.64 0.91 -8.90
CA PHE A 62 -2.28 0.85 -7.48
C PHE A 62 -3.18 -0.10 -6.70
N GLU A 63 -4.48 -0.14 -6.99
CA GLU A 63 -5.40 -1.09 -6.39
C GLU A 63 -5.03 -2.53 -6.76
N ALA A 64 -4.78 -2.80 -8.05
CA ALA A 64 -4.34 -4.11 -8.52
C ALA A 64 -3.00 -4.56 -7.91
N ALA A 65 -2.12 -3.62 -7.54
CA ALA A 65 -0.88 -3.95 -6.85
C ALA A 65 -1.06 -4.14 -5.33
N LEU A 66 -2.05 -3.47 -4.73
CA LEU A 66 -2.36 -3.51 -3.30
C LEU A 66 -3.03 -4.82 -2.87
N VAL A 67 -3.92 -5.36 -3.72
CA VAL A 67 -4.73 -6.57 -3.48
C VAL A 67 -3.97 -7.83 -3.86
#